data_AF-X1N7Q1-F1
#
_entry.id   AF-X1N7Q1-F1
#
_cell.length_a   1.000
_cell.length_b   1.000
_cell.length_c   1.000
_cell.angle_alpha   90.00
_cell.angle_beta   90.00
_cell.angle_gamma   90.00
#
_symmetry.space_group_name_H-M   'P 1'
#
loop_
_entity.id
_entity.type
_entity.pdbx_description
1 polymer ?
#
loop_
_entity_poly.entity_id
_entity_poly.type
_entity_poly.pdbx_seq_one_letter_code
_entity_poly.pdbx_strand_id
1 'polypeptide(L)'
;DGTKYASSGIITFALAAGASQSIDFPISMPDIEGAYKVYLDIFVAGELIAAYQAIEDVVVKIPALEPVFVYSNERGAHILKDNPNYSWLLFECDITNPTDHIETEVITLWNYGALSGKTKSLDYIGACNGSFGACPACKDPGQMELTLAPGETYHYRFCNYNCSILYVGDQHLWLEDDRGGESLHKDCGSEYAPVTPAEFEYTNMSLLTPRIPGEIEYYIEVACDITNIGGRGDTRGFPVDYES
;
A
#
# COMPACT_ATOMS: atom_id res chain seq x y z
N ASP A 1 -15.30 6.04 28.07
CA ASP A 1 -14.35 7.16 28.20
C ASP A 1 -13.72 7.20 29.58
N GLY A 2 -12.46 6.78 29.67
CA GLY A 2 -11.65 7.05 30.85
C GLY A 2 -11.11 8.48 30.75
N THR A 3 -11.21 9.25 31.84
CA THR A 3 -10.64 10.60 31.88
C THR A 3 -9.13 10.54 31.65
N LYS A 4 -8.62 11.30 30.68
CA LYS A 4 -7.20 11.37 30.36
C LYS A 4 -6.57 12.60 31.04
N TYR A 5 -5.40 12.40 31.64
CA TYR A 5 -4.69 13.44 32.39
C TYR A 5 -3.27 13.60 31.85
N ALA A 6 -2.80 14.85 31.77
CA ALA A 6 -1.40 15.17 31.57
C ALA A 6 -0.85 15.75 32.89
N SER A 7 0.33 15.28 33.33
CA SER A 7 1.00 15.81 34.51
C SER A 7 2.36 16.39 34.13
N SER A 8 2.72 17.48 34.80
CA SER A 8 4.12 17.88 34.91
C SER A 8 4.73 17.18 36.13
N GLY A 9 6.03 16.92 36.10
CA GLY A 9 6.75 16.44 37.28
C GLY A 9 6.76 17.47 38.41
N ILE A 10 7.37 17.13 39.55
CA ILE A 10 7.52 18.07 40.67
C ILE A 10 8.62 19.09 40.33
N ILE A 11 8.28 20.38 40.36
CA ILE A 11 9.25 21.49 40.25
C ILE A 11 9.29 22.24 41.58
N THR A 12 10.49 22.36 42.15
CA THR A 12 10.73 23.08 43.40
C THR A 12 11.34 24.44 43.10
N PHE A 13 10.83 25.49 43.74
CA PHE A 13 11.37 26.85 43.66
C PHE A 13 11.31 27.54 45.03
N ALA A 14 12.03 28.65 45.19
CA ALA A 14 12.03 29.44 46.42
C ALA A 14 11.91 30.93 46.09
N LEU A 15 11.01 31.63 46.79
CA LEU A 15 10.80 33.08 46.66
C LEU A 15 11.00 33.77 48.00
N ALA A 16 11.70 34.90 48.00
CA ALA A 16 11.73 35.79 49.15
C ALA A 16 10.35 36.45 49.35
N ALA A 17 10.08 36.93 50.58
CA ALA A 17 8.85 37.64 50.87
C ALA A 17 8.68 38.87 49.96
N GLY A 18 7.54 38.95 49.27
CA GLY A 18 7.25 40.02 48.31
C GLY A 18 7.91 39.88 46.94
N ALA A 19 8.69 38.81 46.69
CA ALA A 19 9.27 38.54 45.38
C ALA A 19 8.23 37.92 44.42
N SER A 20 8.48 38.06 43.11
CA SER A 20 7.71 37.43 42.05
C SER A 20 8.66 36.78 41.05
N GLN A 21 8.30 35.61 40.55
CA GLN A 21 9.05 34.87 39.54
C GLN A 21 8.09 34.18 38.59
N SER A 22 8.43 34.15 37.31
CA SER A 22 7.76 33.32 36.31
C SER A 22 8.40 31.94 36.31
N ILE A 23 7.58 30.90 36.29
CA ILE A 23 8.01 29.49 36.35
C ILE A 23 7.34 28.77 35.19
N ASP A 24 8.16 28.15 34.36
CA ASP A 24 7.69 27.33 33.25
C ASP A 24 7.63 25.86 33.67
N PHE A 25 6.50 25.21 33.37
CA PHE A 25 6.28 23.80 33.67
C PHE A 25 6.29 22.99 32.37
N PRO A 26 7.30 22.13 32.12
CA PRO A 26 7.23 21.18 31.01
C PRO A 26 6.11 20.17 31.29
N ILE A 27 5.18 20.05 30.35
CA ILE A 27 4.11 19.05 30.37
C ILE A 27 4.45 18.00 29.32
N SER A 28 4.56 16.74 29.76
CA SER A 28 4.70 15.61 28.84
C SER A 28 3.31 15.14 28.41
N MET A 29 3.01 15.24 27.13
CA MET A 29 1.74 14.79 26.56
C MET A 29 1.86 13.32 26.12
N PRO A 30 0.82 12.49 26.32
CA PRO A 30 0.78 11.15 25.73
C PRO A 30 0.74 11.21 24.20
N ASP A 31 1.27 10.18 23.56
CA ASP A 31 1.28 9.95 22.11
C ASP A 31 -0.05 9.39 21.56
N ILE A 32 -1.11 9.48 22.37
CA ILE A 32 -2.43 8.96 22.03
C ILE A 32 -3.36 10.14 21.74
N GLU A 33 -4.14 10.03 20.67
CA GLU A 33 -5.13 11.05 20.32
C GLU A 33 -6.16 11.23 21.46
N GLY A 34 -6.51 12.49 21.76
CA GLY A 34 -7.57 12.80 22.71
C GLY A 34 -7.49 14.20 23.31
N ALA A 35 -8.55 14.55 24.05
CA ALA A 35 -8.58 15.73 24.90
C ALA A 35 -8.05 15.38 26.30
N TYR A 36 -7.09 16.18 26.78
CA TYR A 36 -6.42 16.00 28.05
C TYR A 36 -6.66 17.21 28.94
N LYS A 37 -7.14 16.94 30.15
CA LYS A 37 -7.25 17.97 31.18
C LYS A 37 -5.89 18.26 31.77
N VAL A 38 -5.59 19.54 31.99
CA VAL A 38 -4.36 20.00 32.63
C VAL A 38 -4.68 20.54 34.02
N TYR A 39 -3.99 19.98 35.01
CA TYR A 39 -4.11 20.35 36.41
C TYR A 39 -2.76 20.84 36.95
N LEU A 40 -2.81 21.87 37.81
CA LEU A 40 -1.68 22.41 38.52
C LEU A 40 -2.01 22.49 40.01
N ASP A 41 -1.34 21.67 40.80
CA ASP A 41 -1.42 21.70 42.26
C ASP A 41 -0.19 22.41 42.83
N ILE A 42 -0.41 23.40 43.68
CA ILE A 42 0.63 24.21 44.31
C ILE A 42 0.71 23.84 45.79
N PHE A 43 1.87 23.37 46.22
CA PHE A 43 2.12 22.98 47.59
C PHE A 43 3.10 23.93 48.28
N VAL A 44 2.89 24.21 49.56
CA VAL A 44 3.84 24.90 50.45
C VAL A 44 4.01 24.06 51.71
N ALA A 45 5.25 23.70 52.04
CA ALA A 45 5.57 22.86 53.19
C ALA A 45 4.77 21.53 53.26
N GLY A 46 4.44 20.96 52.09
CA GLY A 46 3.65 19.72 51.97
C GLY A 46 2.13 19.90 52.04
N GLU A 47 1.63 21.13 52.21
CA GLU A 47 0.21 21.45 52.22
C GLU A 47 -0.23 22.04 50.87
N LEU A 48 -1.35 21.54 50.31
CA LEU A 48 -1.94 22.06 49.07
C LEU A 48 -2.58 23.42 49.34
N ILE A 49 -2.03 24.48 48.74
CA ILE A 49 -2.54 25.85 48.92
C ILE A 49 -3.39 26.33 47.75
N ALA A 50 -3.23 25.73 46.58
CA ALA A 50 -4.06 26.03 45.42
C ALA A 50 -4.08 24.86 44.44
N ALA A 51 -5.24 24.61 43.84
CA ALA A 51 -5.42 23.67 42.74
C ALA A 51 -6.06 24.42 41.58
N TYR A 52 -5.42 24.39 40.42
CA TYR A 52 -5.88 25.04 39.21
C TYR A 52 -6.15 23.99 38.14
N GLN A 53 -7.25 24.17 37.42
CA GLN A 53 -7.52 23.46 36.19
C GLN A 53 -7.46 24.48 35.04
N ALA A 54 -6.83 24.11 33.94
CA ALA A 54 -6.89 24.92 32.72
C ALA A 54 -8.35 25.09 32.25
N ILE A 55 -8.65 26.25 31.67
CA ILE A 55 -9.99 26.57 31.13
C ILE A 55 -10.29 25.81 29.83
N GLU A 56 -9.26 25.34 29.14
CA GLU A 56 -9.35 24.60 27.89
C GLU A 56 -8.58 23.28 28.02
N ASP A 57 -9.10 22.24 27.38
CA ASP A 57 -8.42 20.95 27.27
C ASP A 57 -7.33 21.02 26.21
N VAL A 58 -6.21 20.34 26.45
CA VAL A 58 -5.18 20.15 25.41
C VAL A 58 -5.61 19.01 24.52
N VAL A 59 -5.84 19.29 23.24
CA VAL A 59 -6.22 18.29 22.25
C VAL A 59 -4.97 17.80 21.52
N VAL A 60 -4.58 16.55 21.78
CA VAL A 60 -3.62 15.84 20.95
C VAL A 60 -4.38 15.30 19.75
N LYS A 61 -4.03 15.76 18.55
CA LYS A 61 -4.46 15.16 17.29
C LYS A 61 -3.28 14.43 16.69
N ILE A 62 -3.45 13.15 16.41
CA ILE A 62 -2.52 12.45 15.53
C ILE A 62 -2.93 12.90 14.12
N PRO A 63 -2.05 13.53 13.33
CA PRO A 63 -2.39 13.85 11.95
C PRO A 63 -2.82 12.56 11.26
N ALA A 64 -3.96 12.58 10.57
CA ALA A 64 -4.24 11.50 9.62
C ALA A 64 -3.05 11.46 8.66
N LEU A 65 -2.39 10.30 8.60
CA LEU A 65 -1.39 10.10 7.59
C LEU A 65 -2.15 10.06 6.27
N GLU A 66 -1.86 11.01 5.38
CA GLU A 66 -2.44 10.99 4.04
C GLU A 66 -1.97 9.71 3.33
N PRO A 67 -2.83 9.06 2.53
CA PRO A 67 -2.43 7.96 1.66
C PRO A 67 -1.19 8.34 0.86
N VAL A 68 -0.19 7.48 0.91
CA VAL A 68 1.07 7.74 0.21
C VAL A 68 1.03 7.14 -1.18
N PHE A 69 0.56 5.89 -1.30
CA PHE A 69 0.60 5.21 -2.59
C PHE A 69 -0.61 5.52 -3.44
N VAL A 70 -0.36 5.58 -4.76
CA VAL A 70 -1.38 5.69 -5.79
C VAL A 70 -1.53 4.34 -6.45
N TYR A 71 -2.77 3.86 -6.50
CA TYR A 71 -3.15 2.62 -7.17
C TYR A 71 -3.66 2.91 -8.56
N SER A 72 -3.23 2.11 -9.53
CA SER A 72 -3.67 2.25 -10.92
C SER A 72 -3.65 0.92 -11.65
N ASN A 73 -4.17 0.92 -12.88
CA ASN A 73 -4.21 -0.24 -13.77
C ASN A 73 -4.84 -1.49 -13.12
N GLU A 74 -5.82 -1.29 -12.23
CA GLU A 74 -6.36 -2.37 -11.41
C GLU A 74 -7.26 -3.29 -12.24
N ARG A 75 -7.01 -4.60 -12.12
CA ARG A 75 -7.71 -5.64 -12.87
C ARG A 75 -8.07 -6.78 -11.92
N GLY A 76 -9.34 -7.16 -11.91
CA GLY A 76 -9.84 -8.37 -11.27
C GLY A 76 -10.39 -9.31 -12.34
N ALA A 77 -10.08 -10.60 -12.27
CA ALA A 77 -10.51 -11.59 -13.25
C ALA A 77 -10.81 -12.94 -12.62
N HIS A 78 -11.91 -13.55 -13.04
CA HIS A 78 -12.12 -14.99 -12.89
C HIS A 78 -11.51 -15.71 -14.09
N ILE A 79 -10.48 -16.51 -13.85
CA ILE A 79 -9.94 -17.42 -14.85
C ILE A 79 -10.60 -18.77 -14.62
N LEU A 80 -11.61 -19.09 -15.44
CA LEU A 80 -12.26 -20.39 -15.43
C LEU A 80 -11.24 -21.46 -15.83
N LYS A 81 -11.18 -22.55 -15.06
CA LYS A 81 -10.51 -23.79 -15.50
C LYS A 81 -11.52 -24.63 -16.28
N ASP A 82 -11.04 -25.70 -16.91
CA ASP A 82 -11.85 -26.76 -17.53
C ASP A 82 -12.97 -27.34 -16.65
N ASN A 83 -12.99 -27.01 -15.34
CA ASN A 83 -14.08 -27.33 -14.43
C ASN A 83 -14.95 -26.08 -14.17
N PRO A 84 -16.24 -26.08 -14.55
CA PRO A 84 -17.14 -24.94 -14.38
C PRO A 84 -17.40 -24.55 -12.92
N ASN A 85 -17.03 -25.40 -11.96
CA ASN A 85 -17.24 -25.12 -10.54
C ASN A 85 -16.05 -24.44 -9.85
N TYR A 86 -14.90 -24.33 -10.52
CA TYR A 86 -13.70 -23.73 -9.94
C TYR A 86 -13.09 -22.70 -10.89
N SER A 87 -13.02 -21.46 -10.40
CA SER A 87 -12.23 -20.41 -11.02
C SER A 87 -11.00 -20.09 -10.17
N TRP A 88 -9.99 -19.55 -10.85
CA TRP A 88 -8.95 -18.77 -10.20
C TRP A 88 -9.39 -17.33 -10.13
N LEU A 89 -9.08 -16.70 -9.01
CA LEU A 89 -9.19 -15.26 -8.85
C LEU A 89 -7.82 -14.66 -9.13
N LEU A 90 -7.72 -13.81 -10.15
CA LEU A 90 -6.53 -13.03 -10.45
C LEU A 90 -6.82 -11.56 -10.14
N PHE A 91 -5.93 -10.93 -9.37
CA PHE A 91 -5.93 -9.49 -9.14
C PHE A 91 -4.56 -8.91 -9.48
N GLU A 92 -4.56 -7.84 -10.26
CA GLU A 92 -3.37 -7.10 -10.68
C GLU A 92 -3.58 -5.61 -10.40
N CYS A 93 -2.54 -4.91 -9.94
CA CYS A 93 -2.57 -3.48 -9.67
C CYS A 93 -1.15 -2.90 -9.69
N ASP A 94 -1.00 -1.70 -10.23
CA ASP A 94 0.24 -0.92 -10.14
C ASP A 94 0.16 0.02 -8.92
N ILE A 95 1.14 -0.10 -8.03
CA ILE A 95 1.29 0.70 -6.81
C ILE A 95 2.45 1.66 -7.02
N THR A 96 2.20 2.96 -7.01
CA THR A 96 3.22 3.98 -7.27
C THR A 96 3.44 4.85 -6.04
N ASN A 97 4.70 5.17 -5.74
CA ASN A 97 5.05 6.22 -4.78
C ASN A 97 5.14 7.58 -5.49
N PRO A 98 4.17 8.49 -5.34
CA PRO A 98 4.18 9.81 -5.96
C PRO A 98 5.00 10.84 -5.17
N THR A 99 5.51 10.51 -3.98
CA THR A 99 6.21 11.46 -3.11
C THR A 99 7.65 11.71 -3.58
N ASP A 100 8.31 12.67 -2.95
CA ASP A 100 9.71 13.05 -3.20
C ASP A 100 10.72 12.32 -2.29
N HIS A 101 10.25 11.36 -1.47
CA HIS A 101 11.09 10.57 -0.57
C HIS A 101 10.75 9.07 -0.63
N ILE A 102 11.63 8.26 -0.05
CA ILE A 102 11.40 6.81 0.07
C ILE A 102 10.29 6.59 1.09
N GLU A 103 9.32 5.75 0.73
CA GLU A 103 8.18 5.42 1.57
C GLU A 103 8.08 3.90 1.75
N THR A 104 7.65 3.47 2.93
CA THR A 104 7.49 2.07 3.31
C THR A 104 6.12 1.90 3.95
N GLU A 105 5.27 1.10 3.32
CA GLU A 105 3.91 0.86 3.79
C GLU A 105 3.60 -0.65 3.83
N VAL A 106 2.60 -1.01 4.64
CA VAL A 106 2.05 -2.36 4.71
C VAL A 106 0.83 -2.45 3.81
N ILE A 107 0.99 -3.10 2.67
CA ILE A 107 -0.09 -3.30 1.69
C ILE A 107 -0.83 -4.58 2.00
N THR A 108 -2.14 -4.48 2.15
CA THR A 108 -3.05 -5.60 2.42
C THR A 108 -4.04 -5.76 1.27
N LEU A 109 -4.13 -6.97 0.71
CA LEU A 109 -5.23 -7.34 -0.17
C LEU A 109 -6.44 -7.76 0.67
N TRP A 110 -7.54 -7.07 0.44
CA TRP A 110 -8.82 -7.37 1.05
C TRP A 110 -9.73 -8.10 0.07
N ASN A 111 -10.55 -9.00 0.64
CA ASN A 111 -11.64 -9.64 -0.06
C ASN A 111 -12.92 -9.42 0.74
N TYR A 112 -13.90 -8.82 0.08
CA TYR A 112 -15.26 -8.75 0.58
C TYR A 112 -16.10 -9.79 -0.15
N GLY A 113 -16.72 -10.70 0.60
CA GLY A 113 -17.76 -11.58 0.08
C GLY A 113 -19.08 -11.32 0.80
N ALA A 114 -20.21 -11.41 0.08
CA ALA A 114 -21.55 -11.19 0.63
C ALA A 114 -21.88 -11.94 1.93
N LEU A 115 -21.24 -13.11 2.17
CA LEU A 115 -21.49 -13.93 3.36
C LEU A 115 -20.49 -13.71 4.50
N SER A 116 -19.31 -13.18 4.21
CA SER A 116 -18.20 -13.09 5.17
C SER A 116 -17.85 -11.66 5.60
N GLY A 117 -18.37 -10.65 4.89
CA GLY A 117 -17.96 -9.25 5.09
C GLY A 117 -16.51 -9.01 4.65
N LYS A 118 -15.91 -7.89 5.12
CA LYS A 118 -14.52 -7.50 4.81
C LYS A 118 -13.57 -8.45 5.55
N THR A 119 -12.82 -9.24 4.80
CA THR A 119 -11.83 -10.20 5.34
C THR A 119 -10.46 -9.96 4.72
N LYS A 120 -9.39 -10.12 5.52
CA LYS A 120 -8.02 -10.01 5.01
C LYS A 120 -7.68 -11.27 4.21
N SER A 121 -7.08 -11.12 3.03
CA SER A 121 -6.71 -12.29 2.23
C SER A 121 -5.64 -13.17 2.90
N LEU A 122 -4.93 -12.66 3.93
CA LEU A 122 -4.02 -13.47 4.75
C LEU A 122 -4.71 -14.65 5.45
N ASP A 123 -6.01 -14.56 5.72
CA ASP A 123 -6.76 -15.67 6.30
C ASP A 123 -6.93 -16.84 5.30
N TYR A 124 -6.52 -16.65 4.04
CA TYR A 124 -6.61 -17.60 2.92
C TYR A 124 -5.24 -18.02 2.35
N ILE A 125 -4.15 -17.92 3.12
CA ILE A 125 -2.78 -18.35 2.70
C ILE A 125 -2.72 -19.82 2.23
N GLY A 126 -3.71 -20.65 2.55
CA GLY A 126 -3.78 -22.05 2.10
C GLY A 126 -4.04 -22.25 0.60
N ALA A 127 -4.44 -21.23 -0.16
CA ALA A 127 -4.95 -21.47 -1.50
C ALA A 127 -3.90 -21.80 -2.58
N CYS A 128 -2.64 -21.42 -2.39
CA CYS A 128 -1.55 -21.79 -3.31
C CYS A 128 -0.74 -23.01 -2.84
N ASN A 129 -1.00 -23.53 -1.64
CA ASN A 129 -0.20 -24.60 -1.03
C ASN A 129 -1.08 -25.82 -0.73
N GLY A 130 -1.00 -26.86 -1.58
CA GLY A 130 -1.23 -28.22 -1.09
C GLY A 130 -1.78 -29.23 -2.10
N SER A 131 -2.88 -28.93 -2.78
CA SER A 131 -3.66 -30.01 -3.44
C SER A 131 -4.09 -29.76 -4.88
N PHE A 132 -4.06 -28.51 -5.37
CA PHE A 132 -4.67 -28.14 -6.66
C PHE A 132 -3.71 -27.53 -7.70
N GLY A 133 -2.40 -27.60 -7.40
CA GLY A 133 -1.34 -26.96 -8.17
C GLY A 133 -1.09 -25.53 -7.72
N ALA A 134 0.18 -25.10 -7.70
CA ALA A 134 0.51 -23.70 -7.48
C ALA A 134 -0.07 -22.87 -8.64
N CYS A 135 -0.66 -21.71 -8.36
CA CYS A 135 -0.99 -20.78 -9.43
C CYS A 135 0.33 -20.34 -10.08
N PRO A 136 0.53 -20.54 -11.39
CA PRO A 136 1.78 -20.14 -12.05
C PRO A 136 1.98 -18.61 -12.05
N ALA A 137 0.92 -17.86 -11.73
CA ALA A 137 0.90 -16.41 -11.68
C ALA A 137 0.92 -15.82 -10.25
N CYS A 138 0.85 -16.64 -9.19
CA CYS A 138 0.90 -16.10 -7.83
C CYS A 138 2.32 -15.66 -7.50
N LYS A 139 2.52 -14.34 -7.45
CA LYS A 139 3.81 -13.73 -7.11
C LYS A 139 3.78 -13.17 -5.69
N ASP A 140 2.66 -12.57 -5.29
CA ASP A 140 2.60 -11.75 -4.09
C ASP A 140 1.71 -12.34 -2.99
N PRO A 141 2.11 -12.16 -1.71
CA PRO A 141 1.29 -12.56 -0.57
C PRO A 141 0.07 -11.63 -0.40
N GLY A 142 -0.90 -12.07 0.40
CA GLY A 142 -2.08 -11.26 0.73
C GLY A 142 -1.78 -10.04 1.60
N GLN A 143 -0.62 -9.98 2.26
CA GLN A 143 -0.11 -8.76 2.91
C GLN A 143 1.42 -8.72 2.74
N MET A 144 1.96 -7.55 2.43
CA MET A 144 3.39 -7.32 2.25
C MET A 144 3.82 -5.95 2.78
N GLU A 145 5.04 -5.88 3.31
CA GLU A 145 5.75 -4.61 3.49
C GLU A 145 6.38 -4.23 2.14
N LEU A 146 6.09 -3.02 1.66
CA LEU A 146 6.54 -2.52 0.36
C LEU A 146 7.26 -1.18 0.54
N THR A 147 8.53 -1.15 0.15
CA THR A 147 9.34 0.07 0.12
C THR A 147 9.55 0.52 -1.32
N LEU A 148 9.21 1.78 -1.62
CA LEU A 148 9.36 2.37 -2.95
C LEU A 148 10.11 3.70 -2.90
N ALA A 149 11.04 3.88 -3.82
CA ALA A 149 11.70 5.16 -4.07
C ALA A 149 10.73 6.19 -4.72
N PRO A 150 11.08 7.48 -4.71
CA PRO A 150 10.29 8.52 -5.39
C PRO A 150 10.00 8.19 -6.85
N GLY A 151 8.72 8.15 -7.23
CA GLY A 151 8.27 7.84 -8.59
C GLY A 151 8.36 6.36 -8.98
N GLU A 152 8.77 5.47 -8.07
CA GLU A 152 8.85 4.04 -8.35
C GLU A 152 7.45 3.41 -8.36
N THR A 153 7.27 2.41 -9.24
CA THR A 153 6.04 1.64 -9.38
C THR A 153 6.30 0.15 -9.17
N TYR A 154 5.50 -0.47 -8.31
CA TYR A 154 5.44 -1.92 -8.11
C TYR A 154 4.22 -2.52 -8.81
N HIS A 155 4.44 -3.56 -9.61
CA HIS A 155 3.34 -4.33 -10.20
C HIS A 155 2.95 -5.49 -9.27
N TYR A 156 1.85 -5.30 -8.53
CA TYR A 156 1.25 -6.29 -7.65
C TYR A 156 0.42 -7.30 -8.43
N ARG A 157 0.61 -8.58 -8.14
CA ARG A 157 -0.09 -9.71 -8.76
C ARG A 157 -0.41 -10.80 -7.76
N PHE A 158 -1.70 -10.97 -7.50
CA PHE A 158 -2.25 -11.98 -6.62
C PHE A 158 -3.10 -12.99 -7.37
N CYS A 159 -2.98 -14.27 -6.98
CA CYS A 159 -3.79 -15.34 -7.53
C CYS A 159 -4.26 -16.30 -6.44
N ASN A 160 -5.55 -16.64 -6.43
CA ASN A 160 -6.17 -17.53 -5.45
C ASN A 160 -6.99 -18.63 -6.12
N TYR A 161 -6.75 -19.88 -5.71
CA TYR A 161 -7.54 -21.03 -6.12
C TYR A 161 -8.80 -21.15 -5.26
N ASN A 162 -9.94 -21.50 -5.86
CA ASN A 162 -11.19 -21.82 -5.16
C ASN A 162 -12.04 -20.59 -4.76
N CYS A 163 -12.08 -19.57 -5.60
CA CYS A 163 -13.26 -18.71 -5.62
C CYS A 163 -14.41 -19.50 -6.24
N SER A 164 -15.33 -19.99 -5.41
CA SER A 164 -16.52 -20.70 -5.89
C SER A 164 -17.33 -19.76 -6.78
N ILE A 165 -17.60 -20.22 -8.02
CA ILE A 165 -18.40 -19.45 -8.99
C ILE A 165 -19.84 -19.20 -8.47
N LEU A 166 -20.28 -19.91 -7.45
CA LEU A 166 -21.61 -19.74 -6.87
C LEU A 166 -21.76 -18.41 -6.13
N TYR A 167 -20.68 -17.64 -5.94
CA TYR A 167 -20.66 -16.37 -5.22
C TYR A 167 -20.05 -15.19 -6.02
N VAL A 168 -19.91 -15.29 -7.36
CA VAL A 168 -19.15 -14.30 -8.17
C VAL A 168 -19.78 -12.91 -8.19
N GLY A 169 -21.08 -12.80 -7.88
CA GLY A 169 -21.80 -11.52 -7.95
C GLY A 169 -21.34 -10.48 -6.94
N ASP A 170 -20.79 -10.91 -5.81
CA ASP A 170 -20.59 -10.02 -4.64
C ASP A 170 -19.16 -10.10 -4.07
N GLN A 171 -18.19 -10.53 -4.87
CA GLN A 171 -16.79 -10.51 -4.47
C GLN A 171 -16.10 -9.22 -4.95
N HIS A 172 -15.62 -8.44 -3.99
CA HIS A 172 -14.81 -7.25 -4.25
C HIS A 172 -13.40 -7.46 -3.73
N LEU A 173 -12.42 -7.15 -4.58
CA LEU A 173 -11.01 -7.10 -4.20
C LEU A 173 -10.50 -5.67 -4.29
N TRP A 174 -9.64 -5.31 -3.34
CA TRP A 174 -8.88 -4.07 -3.37
C TRP A 174 -7.62 -4.21 -2.52
N LEU A 175 -6.63 -3.37 -2.80
CA LEU A 175 -5.47 -3.16 -1.95
C LEU A 175 -5.73 -1.97 -1.03
N GLU A 176 -5.20 -2.06 0.18
CA GLU A 176 -5.23 -0.97 1.15
C GLU A 176 -3.85 -0.87 1.82
N ASP A 177 -3.27 0.31 1.88
CA ASP A 177 -2.10 0.60 2.72
C ASP A 177 -2.51 0.85 4.18
N ASP A 178 -1.53 0.87 5.09
CA ASP A 178 -1.76 1.08 6.53
C ASP A 178 -2.08 2.53 6.91
N ARG A 179 -2.03 3.47 5.94
CA ARG A 179 -2.51 4.85 6.07
C ARG A 179 -3.95 5.01 5.53
N GLY A 180 -4.56 3.95 5.02
CA GLY A 180 -5.94 3.93 4.54
C GLY A 180 -6.11 4.35 3.07
N GLY A 181 -5.03 4.46 2.31
CA GLY A 181 -5.08 4.54 0.86
C GLY A 181 -5.61 3.23 0.27
N GLU A 182 -6.64 3.31 -0.57
CA GLU A 182 -7.27 2.14 -1.17
C GLU A 182 -7.27 2.18 -2.71
N SER A 183 -7.10 1.01 -3.32
CA SER A 183 -7.34 0.84 -4.76
C SER A 183 -8.84 0.82 -5.05
N LEU A 184 -9.21 0.94 -6.33
CA LEU A 184 -10.62 0.76 -6.71
C LEU A 184 -11.11 -0.66 -6.35
N HIS A 185 -12.31 -0.73 -5.78
CA HIS A 185 -13.01 -1.99 -5.58
C HIS A 185 -13.31 -2.61 -6.95
N LYS A 186 -12.78 -3.81 -7.19
CA LYS A 186 -13.04 -4.56 -8.41
C LYS A 186 -14.02 -5.69 -8.17
N ASP A 187 -15.16 -5.59 -8.84
CA ASP A 187 -16.15 -6.66 -8.91
C ASP A 187 -15.57 -7.80 -9.73
N CYS A 188 -15.59 -9.00 -9.15
CA CYS A 188 -15.05 -10.17 -9.80
C CYS A 188 -16.06 -10.82 -10.78
N GLY A 189 -17.28 -10.25 -10.89
CA GLY A 189 -18.42 -10.78 -11.64
C GLY A 189 -18.41 -10.62 -13.15
N SER A 190 -17.58 -9.75 -13.73
CA SER A 190 -17.53 -9.64 -15.19
C SER A 190 -16.61 -10.71 -15.76
N GLU A 191 -17.20 -11.62 -16.55
CA GLU A 191 -16.49 -12.64 -17.33
C GLU A 191 -15.28 -12.00 -18.01
N TYR A 192 -14.09 -12.50 -17.67
CA TYR A 192 -12.87 -12.11 -18.35
C TYR A 192 -13.02 -12.58 -19.78
N ALA A 193 -13.47 -11.71 -20.69
CA ALA A 193 -13.10 -11.89 -22.08
C ALA A 193 -11.57 -11.89 -22.05
N PRO A 194 -10.89 -13.02 -22.32
CA PRO A 194 -9.45 -13.06 -22.29
C PRO A 194 -8.99 -11.85 -23.09
N VAL A 195 -8.25 -10.96 -22.42
CA VAL A 195 -7.55 -9.91 -23.16
C VAL A 195 -6.67 -10.71 -24.09
N THR A 196 -7.07 -10.85 -25.35
CA THR A 196 -6.20 -11.38 -26.37
C THR A 196 -4.94 -10.55 -26.21
N PRO A 197 -3.78 -11.17 -25.86
CA PRO A 197 -2.55 -10.44 -25.75
C PRO A 197 -2.47 -9.54 -26.97
N ALA A 198 -2.15 -8.25 -26.82
CA ALA A 198 -2.00 -7.40 -27.98
C ALA A 198 -1.06 -8.15 -28.93
N GLU A 199 -1.62 -8.53 -30.09
CA GLU A 199 -0.86 -9.26 -31.09
C GLU A 199 0.01 -8.19 -31.73
N PHE A 200 1.32 -8.41 -31.67
CA PHE A 200 2.29 -7.56 -32.32
C PHE A 200 2.85 -8.32 -33.50
N GLU A 201 2.77 -7.72 -34.68
CA GLU A 201 3.47 -8.21 -35.86
C GLU A 201 4.78 -7.46 -35.99
N TYR A 202 5.87 -8.21 -36.17
CA TYR A 202 7.21 -7.67 -36.40
C TYR A 202 7.55 -7.89 -37.86
N THR A 203 7.72 -6.82 -38.61
CA THR A 203 8.04 -6.88 -40.04
C THR A 203 9.33 -6.13 -40.34
N ASN A 204 9.88 -6.33 -41.55
CA ASN A 204 11.09 -5.64 -42.02
C ASN A 204 12.30 -5.74 -41.07
N MET A 205 12.46 -6.88 -40.39
CA MET A 205 13.61 -7.11 -39.52
C MET A 205 14.90 -7.08 -40.33
N SER A 206 15.76 -6.12 -40.05
CA SER A 206 17.07 -5.97 -40.67
C SER A 206 18.16 -5.98 -39.61
N LEU A 207 19.23 -6.70 -39.93
CA LEU A 207 20.39 -6.84 -39.09
C LEU A 207 21.57 -6.21 -39.82
N LEU A 208 21.97 -5.02 -39.37
CA LEU A 208 23.13 -4.33 -39.89
C LEU A 208 24.31 -4.60 -38.95
N THR A 209 25.43 -4.99 -39.52
CA THR A 209 26.72 -5.08 -38.81
C THR A 209 27.67 -4.03 -39.39
N PRO A 210 27.36 -2.73 -39.21
CA PRO A 210 28.23 -1.69 -39.74
C PRO A 210 29.58 -1.78 -39.05
N ARG A 211 30.63 -2.03 -39.84
CA ARG A 211 32.01 -1.96 -39.34
C ARG A 211 32.36 -0.49 -39.20
N ILE A 212 32.46 0.00 -37.97
CA ILE A 212 33.00 1.34 -37.70
C ILE A 212 34.50 1.30 -38.05
N PRO A 213 34.98 2.10 -39.04
CA PRO A 213 36.38 2.06 -39.42
C PRO A 213 37.29 2.47 -38.25
N GLY A 214 38.10 1.53 -37.76
CA GLY A 214 39.05 1.76 -36.66
C GLY A 214 38.68 1.08 -35.34
N GLU A 215 37.46 0.55 -35.20
CA GLU A 215 37.04 -0.21 -34.02
C GLU A 215 37.22 -1.72 -34.24
N ILE A 216 37.60 -2.43 -33.18
CA ILE A 216 37.70 -3.90 -33.13
C ILE A 216 36.41 -4.56 -32.63
N GLU A 217 35.46 -3.76 -32.16
CA GLU A 217 34.17 -4.22 -31.67
C GLU A 217 33.14 -4.23 -32.80
N TYR A 218 32.33 -5.30 -32.84
CA TYR A 218 31.24 -5.43 -33.77
C TYR A 218 29.94 -5.07 -33.04
N TYR A 219 29.26 -4.04 -33.52
CA TYR A 219 27.91 -3.72 -33.05
C TYR A 219 26.90 -4.29 -34.04
N ILE A 220 25.84 -4.91 -33.50
CA ILE A 220 24.70 -5.37 -34.28
C ILE A 220 23.60 -4.32 -34.10
N GLU A 221 23.24 -3.65 -35.18
CA GLU A 221 22.05 -2.80 -35.22
C GLU A 221 20.89 -3.65 -35.74
N VAL A 222 19.85 -3.79 -34.90
CA VAL A 222 18.60 -4.46 -35.27
C VAL A 222 17.54 -3.39 -35.46
N ALA A 223 16.97 -3.31 -36.66
CA ALA A 223 15.81 -2.47 -36.94
C ALA A 223 14.64 -3.35 -37.36
N CYS A 224 13.45 -3.07 -36.84
CA CYS A 224 12.20 -3.71 -37.25
C CYS A 224 11.03 -2.74 -37.15
N ASP A 225 10.02 -2.96 -37.98
CA ASP A 225 8.74 -2.26 -37.88
C ASP A 225 7.82 -3.07 -36.96
N ILE A 226 7.29 -2.42 -35.92
CA ILE A 226 6.39 -3.05 -34.94
C ILE A 226 4.99 -2.50 -35.18
N THR A 227 4.05 -3.39 -35.52
CA THR A 227 2.63 -3.03 -35.64
C THR A 227 1.84 -3.71 -34.53
N ASN A 228 1.15 -2.92 -33.71
CA ASN A 228 0.11 -3.45 -32.84
C ASN A 228 -1.12 -3.78 -33.68
N ILE A 229 -1.32 -5.06 -33.98
CA ILE A 229 -2.50 -5.54 -34.71
C ILE A 229 -3.67 -5.84 -33.74
N GLY A 230 -3.44 -5.71 -32.43
CA GLY A 230 -4.47 -5.71 -31.41
C GLY A 230 -5.25 -4.39 -31.38
N GLY A 231 -6.57 -4.46 -31.26
CA GLY A 231 -7.46 -3.28 -31.22
C GLY A 231 -7.39 -2.42 -29.95
N ARG A 232 -6.33 -2.52 -29.14
CA ARG A 232 -6.12 -1.74 -27.90
C ARG A 232 -4.65 -1.34 -27.76
N GLY A 233 -4.40 -0.14 -27.21
CA GLY A 233 -3.04 0.31 -26.89
C GLY A 233 -2.41 -0.55 -25.79
N ASP A 234 -1.14 -0.91 -25.95
CA ASP A 234 -0.34 -1.72 -25.02
C ASP A 234 1.12 -1.23 -25.06
N THR A 235 1.88 -1.44 -23.98
CA THR A 235 3.30 -1.02 -23.85
C THR A 235 4.14 -2.24 -23.47
N ARG A 236 5.22 -2.51 -24.21
CA ARG A 236 6.15 -3.60 -23.91
C ARG A 236 7.60 -3.11 -23.89
N GLY A 237 8.36 -3.62 -22.92
CA GLY A 237 9.82 -3.49 -22.91
C GLY A 237 10.48 -4.63 -23.70
N PHE A 238 11.59 -4.32 -24.36
CA PHE A 238 12.45 -5.31 -25.01
C PHE A 238 13.60 -5.64 -24.05
N PRO A 239 13.60 -6.81 -23.39
CA PRO A 239 14.79 -7.24 -22.66
C PRO A 239 15.92 -7.47 -23.67
N VAL A 240 17.03 -6.76 -23.51
CA VAL A 240 18.27 -7.01 -24.26
C VAL A 240 19.16 -7.84 -23.36
N ASP A 241 19.12 -9.17 -23.53
CA ASP A 241 20.02 -10.08 -22.83
C ASP A 241 21.34 -10.15 -23.59
N TYR A 242 22.43 -9.73 -22.93
CA TYR A 242 23.79 -9.98 -23.39
C TYR A 242 24.23 -11.34 -22.82
N GLU A 243 24.13 -12.41 -23.61
CA GLU A 243 24.89 -13.62 -23.29
C GLU A 243 26.37 -13.36 -23.59
N SER A 244 27.17 -13.30 -22.52
CA SER A 244 28.64 -13.16 -22.58
C SER A 244 29.34 -14.49 -22.86
#